data_AF-A0A819KKV5-F1
#
_entry.id   AF-A0A819KKV5-F1
#
_cell.length_a   1.000
_cell.length_b   1.000
_cell.length_c   1.000
_cell.angle_alpha   90.00
_cell.angle_beta   90.00
_cell.angle_gamma   90.00
#
_symmetry.space_group_name_H-M   'P 1'
#
loop_
_entity.id
_entity.type
_entity.pdbx_description
1 polymer ?
#
loop_
_entity_poly.entity_id
_entity_poly.type
_entity_poly.pdbx_seq_one_letter_code
_entity_poly.pdbx_strand_id
1 'polypeptide(L)'
;GFTISALKNKLQDCALRDMYVIGIKSQKIRQALLKEQDPNLEITEKIIQLAERLEEDVRHFDVHYDATKNIITSTYDFYSCYQKSGPTFAKWKAELYEKLRHCGFTISALKNKLQDCALRDMYVIGIKSQKIRQALLKEQDP
;
A
#
# COMPACT_ATOMS: atom_id res chain seq x y z
N GLY A 1 41.27 12.24 11.66
CA GLY A 1 42.22 11.37 10.96
C GLY A 1 41.45 10.24 10.34
N PHE A 2 41.43 10.14 9.02
CA PHE A 2 40.83 9.01 8.31
C PHE A 2 41.68 7.77 8.60
N THR A 3 41.11 6.79 9.30
CA THR A 3 41.76 5.51 9.54
C THR A 3 41.91 4.78 8.21
N ILE A 4 43.16 4.62 7.82
CA ILE A 4 43.64 3.85 6.67
C ILE A 4 43.25 2.39 6.93
N SER A 5 42.12 1.94 6.38
CA SER A 5 41.82 0.51 6.28
C SER A 5 42.70 -0.08 5.18
N ALA A 6 43.40 -1.15 5.53
CA ALA A 6 44.39 -1.87 4.74
C ALA A 6 44.04 -1.97 3.24
N LEU A 7 44.71 -1.12 2.45
CA LEU A 7 44.71 -1.13 0.99
C LEU A 7 45.30 -2.44 0.46
N LYS A 8 44.45 -3.38 0.05
CA LYS A 8 44.86 -4.42 -0.91
C LYS A 8 43.77 -4.92 -1.86
N ASN A 9 42.70 -4.16 -2.07
CA ASN A 9 41.87 -4.24 -3.28
C ASN A 9 41.90 -2.86 -3.94
N LYS A 10 42.06 -2.83 -5.26
CA LYS A 10 42.49 -1.64 -6.01
C LYS A 10 41.54 -0.48 -5.71
N LEU A 11 42.06 0.73 -5.61
CA LEU A 11 41.30 1.99 -5.48
C LEU A 11 40.09 2.05 -6.45
N GLN A 12 40.20 1.38 -7.60
CA GLN A 12 39.17 1.17 -8.61
C GLN A 12 37.94 0.41 -8.09
N ASP A 13 38.12 -0.65 -7.30
CA ASP A 13 37.02 -1.48 -6.78
C ASP A 13 36.20 -0.69 -5.74
N CYS A 14 36.88 0.11 -4.90
CA CYS A 14 36.21 1.02 -3.97
C CYS A 14 35.41 2.10 -4.72
N ALA A 15 35.98 2.70 -5.76
CA ALA A 15 35.31 3.72 -6.57
C ALA A 15 34.10 3.15 -7.33
N LEU A 16 34.23 1.93 -7.89
CA LEU A 16 33.13 1.23 -8.55
C LEU A 16 32.01 0.92 -7.56
N ARG A 17 32.33 0.40 -6.37
CA ARG A 17 31.36 0.16 -5.31
C ARG A 17 30.59 1.44 -4.94
N ASP A 18 31.30 2.54 -4.70
CA ASP A 18 30.68 3.80 -4.32
C ASP A 18 29.75 4.31 -5.44
N MET A 19 30.11 4.10 -6.71
CA MET A 19 29.26 4.40 -7.87
C MET A 19 27.99 3.54 -7.90
N TYR A 20 28.08 2.23 -7.63
CA TYR A 20 26.92 1.34 -7.52
C TYR A 20 25.98 1.79 -6.40
N VAL A 21 26.51 2.08 -5.21
CA VAL A 21 25.72 2.52 -4.04
C VAL A 21 24.98 3.83 -4.31
N ILE A 22 25.61 4.78 -5.01
CA ILE A 22 24.99 6.04 -5.43
C ILE A 22 23.89 5.81 -6.49
N GLY A 23 24.10 4.87 -7.41
CA GLY A 23 23.16 4.54 -8.49
C GLY A 23 21.90 3.79 -8.04
N ILE A 24 21.94 3.12 -6.90
CA ILE A 24 20.78 2.38 -6.35
C ILE A 24 19.68 3.35 -5.90
N LYS A 25 18.49 3.24 -6.48
CA LYS A 25 17.33 4.08 -6.13
C LYS A 25 16.69 3.71 -4.79
N SER A 26 16.77 2.45 -4.38
CA SER A 26 16.15 1.94 -3.15
C SER A 26 16.98 2.32 -1.92
N GLN A 27 16.41 3.16 -1.06
CA GLN A 27 17.09 3.64 0.16
C GLN A 27 17.36 2.52 1.16
N LYS A 28 16.52 1.47 1.20
CA LYS A 28 16.71 0.29 2.07
C LYS A 28 17.93 -0.53 1.62
N ILE A 29 18.07 -0.77 0.32
CA ILE A 29 19.22 -1.49 -0.27
C ILE A 29 20.51 -0.70 -0.01
N ARG A 30 20.46 0.62 -0.21
CA ARG A 30 21.60 1.51 0.08
C ARG A 30 22.04 1.43 1.54
N GLN A 31 21.09 1.43 2.48
CA GLN A 31 21.39 1.31 3.91
C GLN A 31 21.89 -0.08 4.32
N ALA A 32 21.45 -1.15 3.64
CA ALA A 32 21.96 -2.50 3.87
C ALA A 32 23.43 -2.63 3.44
N LEU A 33 23.76 -2.11 2.25
CA LEU A 33 25.13 -2.10 1.72
C LEU A 33 26.10 -1.26 2.56
N LEU A 34 25.63 -0.15 3.14
CA LEU A 34 26.43 0.69 4.04
C LEU A 34 26.67 0.05 5.42
N LYS A 35 25.93 -1.00 5.79
CA LYS A 35 26.08 -1.73 7.06
C LYS A 35 27.02 -2.92 6.97
N GLU A 36 27.31 -3.43 5.79
CA GLU A 36 28.33 -4.46 5.61
C GLU A 36 29.73 -3.84 5.72
N GLN A 37 30.57 -4.40 6.59
CA GLN A 37 31.97 -4.02 6.67
C GLN A 37 32.71 -4.58 5.45
N ASP A 38 32.94 -3.69 4.48
CA ASP A 38 33.79 -3.90 3.31
C ASP A 38 33.37 -5.07 2.40
N PRO A 39 32.13 -5.05 1.86
CA PRO A 39 31.73 -6.02 0.87
C PRO A 39 32.60 -5.83 -0.37
N ASN A 40 33.21 -6.92 -0.84
CA ASN A 40 33.88 -6.92 -2.14
C ASN A 40 32.84 -6.69 -3.26
N LEU A 41 33.32 -6.39 -4.48
CA LEU A 41 32.44 -6.07 -5.62
C LEU A 41 31.42 -7.20 -5.89
N GLU A 42 31.85 -8.46 -5.78
CA GLU A 42 31.01 -9.65 -5.99
C GLU A 42 29.87 -9.75 -4.96
N ILE A 43 30.13 -9.45 -3.68
CA ILE A 43 29.10 -9.42 -2.63
C ILE A 43 28.10 -8.28 -2.89
N THR A 44 28.59 -7.12 -3.31
CA THR A 44 27.76 -5.96 -3.66
C THR A 44 26.80 -6.31 -4.81
N GLU A 45 27.29 -6.95 -5.87
CA GLU A 45 26.47 -7.39 -7.01
C GLU A 45 25.41 -8.43 -6.59
N LYS A 46 25.78 -9.41 -5.76
CA LYS A 46 24.83 -10.41 -5.24
C LYS A 46 23.70 -9.79 -4.41
N ILE A 47 24.00 -8.79 -3.60
CA ILE A 47 23.01 -8.09 -2.78
C ILE A 47 22.05 -7.28 -3.65
N ILE A 48 22.56 -6.59 -4.67
CA ILE A 48 21.73 -5.86 -5.63
C ILE A 48 20.78 -6.82 -6.35
N GLN A 49 21.30 -7.92 -6.91
CA GLN A 49 20.47 -8.91 -7.60
C GLN A 49 19.43 -9.56 -6.69
N LEU A 50 19.79 -9.89 -5.45
CA LEU A 50 18.88 -10.45 -4.47
C LEU A 50 17.76 -9.47 -4.13
N ALA A 51 18.10 -8.19 -3.97
CA ALA A 51 17.14 -7.16 -3.62
C ALA A 51 16.20 -6.82 -4.80
N GLU A 52 16.70 -6.77 -6.03
CA GLU A 52 15.86 -6.64 -7.23
C GLU A 52 14.89 -7.81 -7.37
N ARG A 53 15.37 -9.05 -7.14
CA ARG A 53 14.51 -10.23 -7.13
C ARG A 53 13.45 -10.16 -6.03
N LEU A 54 13.82 -9.71 -4.83
CA LEU A 54 12.87 -9.57 -3.73
C LEU A 54 11.82 -8.49 -4.00
N GLU A 55 12.21 -7.36 -4.62
CA GLU A 55 11.26 -6.32 -5.05
C GLU A 55 10.29 -6.85 -6.12
N GLU A 56 10.79 -7.67 -7.05
CA GLU A 56 9.96 -8.35 -8.06
C GLU A 56 9.01 -9.39 -7.43
N ASP A 57 9.52 -10.21 -6.52
CA ASP A 57 8.71 -11.20 -5.80
C ASP A 57 7.62 -10.50 -4.97
N VAL A 58 7.94 -9.41 -4.27
CA VAL A 58 6.95 -8.60 -3.53
C VAL A 58 5.89 -8.05 -4.48
N ARG A 59 6.28 -7.55 -5.66
CA ARG A 59 5.33 -7.07 -6.67
C ARG A 59 4.42 -8.20 -7.17
N HIS A 60 4.97 -9.38 -7.43
CA HIS A 60 4.18 -10.56 -7.78
C HIS A 60 3.26 -10.99 -6.64
N PHE A 61 3.72 -10.97 -5.40
CA PHE A 61 2.90 -11.23 -4.23
C PHE A 61 1.79 -10.20 -4.10
N ASP A 62 2.03 -8.90 -4.28
CA ASP A 62 0.97 -7.89 -4.25
C ASP A 62 -0.11 -8.16 -5.30
N VAL A 63 0.29 -8.58 -6.52
CA VAL A 63 -0.66 -8.95 -7.59
C VAL A 63 -1.46 -10.21 -7.25
N HIS A 64 -0.84 -11.21 -6.62
CA HIS A 64 -1.48 -12.50 -6.33
C HIS A 64 -2.22 -12.56 -4.98
N TYR A 65 -1.77 -11.81 -3.98
CA TYR A 65 -2.28 -11.86 -2.60
C TYR A 65 -3.37 -10.82 -2.33
N ASP A 66 -3.43 -9.71 -3.09
CA ASP A 66 -4.54 -8.75 -2.99
C ASP A 66 -5.81 -9.22 -3.75
N ALA A 67 -5.70 -10.29 -4.53
CA ALA A 67 -6.78 -10.79 -5.39
C ALA A 67 -7.80 -11.72 -4.70
N THR A 68 -7.64 -12.08 -3.42
CA THR A 68 -8.51 -13.11 -2.81
C THR A 68 -9.13 -12.75 -1.46
N LYS A 69 -9.53 -11.49 -1.28
CA LYS A 69 -10.91 -11.32 -0.78
C LYS A 69 -11.78 -11.29 -2.02
N ASN A 70 -12.51 -12.38 -2.26
CA ASN A 70 -13.47 -12.47 -3.35
C ASN A 70 -14.26 -11.15 -3.38
N ILE A 71 -14.23 -10.43 -4.51
CA ILE A 71 -14.88 -9.13 -4.67
C ILE A 71 -16.34 -9.20 -4.18
N ILE A 72 -17.00 -10.34 -4.37
CA ILE A 72 -18.34 -10.62 -3.89
C ILE A 72 -18.40 -10.57 -2.36
N THR A 73 -17.46 -11.23 -1.66
CA THR A 73 -17.35 -11.20 -0.20
C THR A 73 -17.05 -9.79 0.31
N SER A 74 -16.12 -9.06 -0.30
CA SER A 74 -15.84 -7.67 0.08
C SER A 74 -17.05 -6.75 -0.11
N THR A 75 -17.80 -6.94 -1.20
CA THR A 75 -19.03 -6.20 -1.48
C THR A 75 -20.12 -6.54 -0.47
N TYR A 76 -20.25 -7.82 -0.10
CA TYR A 76 -21.16 -8.26 0.95
C TYR A 76 -20.79 -7.64 2.32
N ASP A 77 -19.51 -7.66 2.68
CA ASP A 77 -19.00 -7.06 3.92
C ASP A 77 -19.24 -5.55 3.97
N PHE A 78 -19.14 -4.88 2.82
CA PHE A 78 -19.44 -3.44 2.69
C PHE A 78 -20.92 -3.16 2.94
N TYR A 79 -21.84 -3.85 2.23
CA TYR A 79 -23.29 -3.65 2.40
C TYR A 79 -23.83 -4.17 3.73
N SER A 80 -23.04 -4.97 4.46
CA SER A 80 -23.36 -5.43 5.82
C SER A 80 -22.83 -4.49 6.92
N CYS A 81 -22.15 -3.40 6.57
CA CYS A 81 -21.53 -2.48 7.52
C CYS A 81 -22.51 -1.40 8.03
N TYR A 82 -23.34 -1.77 9.00
CA TYR A 82 -24.28 -0.84 9.64
C TYR A 82 -23.64 -0.06 10.80
N GLN A 83 -24.09 1.18 11.01
CA GLN A 83 -23.68 2.00 12.14
C GLN A 83 -24.19 1.38 13.45
N LYS A 84 -23.27 0.87 14.27
CA LYS A 84 -23.59 0.26 15.58
C LYS A 84 -23.94 1.32 16.64
N SER A 85 -24.61 0.89 17.72
CA SER A 85 -24.81 1.72 18.91
C SER A 85 -23.49 1.89 19.65
N GLY A 86 -22.80 3.01 19.45
CA GLY A 86 -21.54 3.30 20.13
C GLY A 86 -20.58 4.16 19.29
N PRO A 87 -20.09 3.68 18.13
CA PRO A 87 -19.19 4.47 17.30
C PRO A 87 -19.87 5.74 16.77
N THR A 88 -19.11 6.84 16.78
CA THR A 88 -19.52 8.08 16.12
C THR A 88 -19.65 7.85 14.61
N PHE A 89 -20.42 8.70 13.92
CA PHE A 89 -20.53 8.65 12.47
C PHE A 89 -19.16 8.69 11.79
N ALA A 90 -18.21 9.48 12.29
CA ALA A 90 -16.84 9.55 11.76
C ALA A 90 -16.10 8.21 11.83
N LYS A 91 -16.23 7.48 12.95
CA LYS A 91 -15.61 6.17 13.11
C LYS A 91 -16.23 5.13 12.18
N TRP A 92 -17.56 5.12 12.07
CA TRP A 92 -18.26 4.24 11.13
C TRP A 92 -17.93 4.58 9.67
N LYS A 93 -17.88 5.86 9.30
CA LYS A 93 -17.45 6.32 7.98
C LYS A 93 -16.04 5.82 7.65
N ALA A 94 -15.09 5.90 8.57
CA ALA A 94 -13.74 5.38 8.34
C ALA A 94 -13.74 3.86 8.06
N GLU A 95 -14.51 3.08 8.82
CA GLU A 95 -14.69 1.63 8.59
C GLU A 95 -15.30 1.33 7.22
N LEU A 96 -16.31 2.12 6.82
CA LEU A 96 -16.99 2.00 5.54
C LEU A 96 -16.02 2.24 4.36
N TYR A 97 -15.19 3.29 4.46
CA TYR A 97 -14.19 3.63 3.44
C TYR A 97 -13.10 2.56 3.33
N GLU A 98 -12.68 1.97 4.45
CA GLU A 98 -11.70 0.90 4.43
C GLU A 98 -12.26 -0.35 3.74
N LYS A 99 -13.52 -0.72 4.01
CA LYS A 99 -14.19 -1.82 3.32
C LYS A 99 -14.37 -1.54 1.83
N LEU A 100 -14.72 -0.30 1.45
CA LEU A 100 -14.89 0.11 0.05
C LEU A 100 -13.63 -0.09 -0.79
N ARG A 101 -12.44 0.09 -0.20
CA ARG A 101 -11.16 -0.10 -0.92
C ARG A 101 -10.98 -1.52 -1.45
N HIS A 102 -11.57 -2.49 -0.79
CA HIS A 102 -11.52 -3.90 -1.17
C HIS A 102 -12.68 -4.32 -2.08
N CYS A 103 -13.61 -3.42 -2.40
CA CYS A 103 -14.68 -3.66 -3.35
C CYS A 103 -14.18 -3.43 -4.79
N GLY A 104 -14.73 -4.20 -5.74
CA GLY A 104 -14.39 -4.11 -7.17
C GLY A 104 -14.87 -2.82 -7.87
N PHE A 105 -15.39 -1.84 -7.13
CA PHE A 105 -15.82 -0.54 -7.66
C PHE A 105 -14.66 0.27 -8.26
N THR A 106 -13.42 -0.13 -8.00
CA THR A 106 -12.18 0.49 -8.49
C THR A 106 -11.81 0.11 -9.92
N ILE A 107 -12.44 -0.92 -10.50
CA ILE A 107 -12.02 -1.55 -11.78
C ILE A 107 -12.66 -0.85 -13.00
N SER A 108 -13.64 0.03 -12.79
CA SER A 108 -14.39 0.69 -13.87
C SER A 108 -13.84 2.08 -14.23
N ALA A 109 -13.99 2.48 -15.50
CA ALA A 109 -13.78 3.85 -15.97
C ALA A 109 -14.68 4.88 -15.23
N LEU A 110 -15.71 4.41 -14.54
CA LEU A 110 -16.61 5.21 -13.70
C LEU A 110 -16.31 5.08 -12.19
N LYS A 111 -15.08 4.69 -11.82
CA LYS A 111 -14.65 4.42 -10.44
C LYS A 111 -15.21 5.40 -9.39
N ASN A 112 -15.03 6.71 -9.61
CA ASN A 112 -15.47 7.72 -8.66
C ASN A 112 -17.00 7.73 -8.53
N LYS A 113 -17.72 7.63 -9.65
CA LYS A 113 -19.19 7.62 -9.67
C LYS A 113 -19.77 6.38 -8.96
N LEU A 114 -19.20 5.20 -9.21
CA LEU A 114 -19.65 3.95 -8.57
C LEU A 114 -19.39 3.94 -7.05
N GLN A 115 -18.23 4.44 -6.62
CA GLN A 115 -17.90 4.58 -5.20
C GLN A 115 -18.84 5.57 -4.51
N ASP A 116 -19.08 6.72 -5.11
CA ASP A 116 -19.96 7.75 -4.55
C ASP A 116 -21.41 7.29 -4.45
N CYS A 117 -21.90 6.52 -5.44
CA CYS A 117 -23.22 5.90 -5.37
C CYS A 117 -23.31 4.86 -4.23
N ALA A 118 -22.35 3.94 -4.15
CA ALA A 118 -22.34 2.90 -3.11
C ALA A 118 -22.23 3.49 -1.69
N LEU A 119 -21.43 4.55 -1.51
CA LEU A 119 -21.32 5.27 -0.24
C LEU A 119 -22.63 5.99 0.12
N ARG A 120 -23.30 6.62 -0.86
CA ARG A 120 -24.62 7.25 -0.65
C ARG A 120 -25.65 6.23 -0.20
N ASP A 121 -25.74 5.09 -0.89
CA ASP A 121 -26.63 4.00 -0.50
C ASP A 121 -26.38 3.57 0.95
N MET A 122 -25.11 3.38 1.32
CA MET A 122 -24.73 3.01 2.67
C MET A 122 -25.05 4.08 3.72
N TYR A 123 -24.95 5.36 3.41
CA TYR A 123 -25.40 6.39 4.34
C TYR A 123 -26.91 6.34 4.57
N VAL A 124 -27.69 6.05 3.52
CA VAL A 124 -29.15 5.92 3.65
C VAL A 124 -29.52 4.66 4.43
N ILE A 125 -29.03 3.48 4.03
CA ILE A 125 -29.44 2.21 4.65
C ILE A 125 -28.70 1.92 5.96
N GLY A 126 -27.43 2.31 6.05
CA GLY A 126 -26.50 1.95 7.13
C GLY A 126 -26.53 2.86 8.35
N ILE A 127 -27.03 4.09 8.25
CA ILE A 127 -27.16 5.00 9.41
C ILE A 127 -28.22 4.47 10.38
N LYS A 128 -27.91 4.49 11.68
CA LYS A 128 -28.84 4.04 12.73
C LYS A 128 -30.04 4.97 12.89
N SER A 129 -29.82 6.27 12.75
CA SER A 129 -30.85 7.28 13.04
C SER A 129 -31.90 7.36 11.94
N GLN A 130 -33.12 6.91 12.25
CA GLN A 130 -34.26 7.00 11.34
C GLN A 130 -34.56 8.46 10.93
N LYS A 131 -34.38 9.43 11.85
CA LYS A 131 -34.59 10.84 11.55
C LYS A 131 -33.61 11.35 10.49
N ILE A 132 -32.34 10.95 10.58
CA ILE A 132 -31.31 11.33 9.61
C ILE A 132 -31.57 10.63 8.28
N ARG A 133 -31.89 9.33 8.29
CA ARG A 133 -32.28 8.59 7.08
C ARG A 133 -33.43 9.28 6.33
N GLN A 134 -34.48 9.68 7.04
CA GLN A 134 -35.62 10.37 6.45
C GLN A 134 -35.27 11.77 5.94
N ALA A 135 -34.29 12.45 6.53
CA ALA A 135 -33.80 13.72 6.01
C ALA A 135 -33.02 13.52 4.69
N LEU A 136 -32.13 12.53 4.65
CA LEU A 136 -31.35 12.19 3.44
C LEU A 136 -32.25 11.79 2.26
N LEU A 137 -33.34 11.08 2.52
CA LEU A 137 -34.32 10.69 1.48
C LEU A 137 -35.16 11.85 0.95
N LYS A 138 -35.21 12.99 1.67
CA LYS A 138 -35.98 14.17 1.27
C LYS A 138 -35.14 15.20 0.52
N GLU A 139 -33.82 15.06 0.52
CA GLU A 139 -32.96 15.87 -0.34
C GLU A 139 -33.14 15.40 -1.80
N GLN A 140 -33.59 16.30 -2.67
CA GLN A 140 -33.56 16.06 -4.12
C GLN A 140 -32.10 16.19 -4.56
N ASP A 141 -31.56 15.08 -5.10
CA ASP A 141 -30.23 14.91 -5.71
C ASP A 141 -29.20 16.01 -5.36
N PRO A 142 -28.43 15.87 -4.26
CA PRO A 142 -27.33 16.78 -3.92
C PRO A 142 -26.10 16.61 -4.84
#